data_AF-A0A9J6QLT1-F1
#
_entry.id   AF-A0A9J6QLT1-F1
#
_cell.length_a   1.000
_cell.length_b   1.000
_cell.length_c   1.000
_cell.angle_alpha   90.00
_cell.angle_beta   90.00
_cell.angle_gamma   90.00
#
_symmetry.space_group_name_H-M   'P 1'
#
loop_
_entity.id
_entity.type
_entity.pdbx_description
1 polymer ?
#
loop_
_entity_poly.entity_id
_entity_poly.type
_entity_poly.pdbx_seq_one_letter_code
_entity_poly.pdbx_strand_id
1 'polypeptide(L)'
;MAKPKHTYKDSVFRKLFDDREKLLELYSALSGRHYAKDTKIEIVTLEEAIFGDRKNDLAFIIEGRLIILIEHQATINPNMPLRMLVYIAKEYEKLYFSKAIYSKHLVRIPVPELYVFYNGIEDAPLEQELKLSDAFFTKCDKIALEAVVKVINVNYEQGAEVLSQCKTLAEYSRFIHIVRENQKHMDDLKAAIEEAVRACVKEGVLQDFLKRNGGEVMSLLYEELTREECETIREKDGYRTGHKDGLAEGRAEARREMALEMKKLGRPLEEIEQLTKLSLEEIRAL
;
A
#
# COMPACT_ATOMS: atom_id res chain seq x y z
N MET A 1 2.75 -29.13 19.11
CA MET A 1 3.02 -28.29 17.94
C MET A 1 3.14 -26.85 18.41
N ALA A 2 4.35 -26.29 18.36
CA ALA A 2 4.56 -24.89 18.69
C ALA A 2 3.89 -24.03 17.60
N LYS A 3 2.91 -23.20 17.98
CA LYS A 3 2.41 -22.15 17.09
C LYS A 3 3.60 -21.23 16.77
N PRO A 4 3.89 -20.92 15.50
CA PRO A 4 4.90 -19.91 15.21
C PRO A 4 4.42 -18.61 15.82
N LYS A 5 5.12 -18.16 16.85
CA LYS A 5 4.92 -16.86 17.47
C LYS A 5 5.55 -15.87 16.51
N HIS A 6 4.82 -15.48 15.47
CA HIS A 6 5.23 -14.37 14.63
C HIS A 6 5.24 -13.12 15.50
N THR A 7 6.41 -12.72 15.97
CA THR A 7 6.64 -11.41 16.58
C THR A 7 6.67 -10.43 15.42
N TYR A 8 5.53 -9.80 15.12
CA TYR A 8 5.33 -8.97 13.94
C TYR A 8 6.04 -7.61 14.11
N LYS A 9 6.95 -7.28 13.19
CA LYS A 9 7.99 -6.24 13.29
C LYS A 9 7.46 -4.82 13.04
N ASP A 10 8.18 -3.82 13.58
CA ASP A 10 7.98 -2.38 13.34
C ASP A 10 8.56 -1.97 11.99
N SER A 11 8.09 -0.85 11.41
CA SER A 11 8.71 -0.24 10.22
C SER A 11 9.67 0.87 10.60
N VAL A 12 10.56 1.24 9.67
CA VAL A 12 11.46 2.38 9.89
C VAL A 12 10.69 3.67 10.12
N PHE A 13 9.60 3.90 9.38
CA PHE A 13 8.77 5.09 9.54
C PHE A 13 8.07 5.11 10.90
N ARG A 14 7.47 4.00 11.33
CA ARG A 14 6.83 3.90 12.65
C ARG A 14 7.85 4.20 13.75
N LYS A 15 9.05 3.64 13.66
CA LYS A 15 10.13 3.92 14.61
C LYS A 15 10.61 5.37 14.57
N LEU A 16 10.64 5.98 13.38
CA LEU A 16 11.04 7.37 13.21
C LEU A 16 10.03 8.34 13.85
N PHE A 17 8.74 8.06 13.68
CA PHE A 17 7.60 8.84 14.18
C PHE A 17 7.05 8.34 15.52
N ASP A 18 7.74 7.44 16.22
CA ASP A 18 7.48 7.12 17.64
C ASP A 18 8.03 8.23 18.56
N ASP A 19 7.79 9.48 18.18
CA ASP A 19 8.20 10.69 18.87
C ASP A 19 7.10 11.74 18.68
N ARG A 20 6.58 12.24 19.80
CA ARG A 20 5.47 13.19 19.82
C ARG A 20 5.79 14.47 19.05
N GLU A 21 7.01 15.00 19.15
CA GLU A 21 7.37 16.25 18.48
C GLU A 21 7.40 16.06 16.97
N LYS A 22 7.92 14.92 16.49
CA LYS A 22 7.93 14.58 15.06
C LYS A 22 6.54 14.29 14.51
N LEU A 23 5.67 13.65 15.29
CA LEU A 23 4.26 13.47 14.92
C LEU A 23 3.52 14.79 14.79
N LEU A 24 3.78 15.72 15.71
CA LEU A 24 3.21 17.06 15.67
C LEU A 24 3.71 17.83 14.44
N GLU A 25 5.00 17.74 14.13
CA GLU A 25 5.60 18.31 12.92
C GLU A 25 4.92 17.76 11.67
N LEU A 26 4.80 16.43 11.57
CA LEU A 26 4.15 15.75 10.45
C LEU A 26 2.70 16.19 10.26
N TYR A 27 1.91 16.19 11.34
CA TYR A 27 0.51 16.55 11.25
C TYR A 27 0.31 18.06 10.98
N SER A 28 1.20 18.91 11.48
CA SER A 28 1.19 20.33 11.15
C SER A 28 1.36 20.54 9.64
N ALA A 29 2.29 19.80 9.02
CA ALA A 29 2.51 19.83 7.59
C ALA A 29 1.33 19.27 6.79
N LEU A 30 0.72 18.16 7.22
CA LEU A 30 -0.43 17.55 6.53
C LEU A 30 -1.69 18.42 6.58
N SER A 31 -1.93 19.08 7.71
CA SER A 31 -3.15 19.87 7.93
C SER A 31 -3.01 21.33 7.48
N GLY A 32 -1.78 21.79 7.17
CA GLY A 32 -1.47 23.19 6.91
C GLY A 32 -1.68 24.10 8.13
N ARG A 33 -1.65 23.54 9.35
CA ARG A 33 -1.91 24.26 10.61
C ARG A 33 -0.71 24.15 11.53
N HIS A 34 -0.39 25.24 12.22
CA HIS A 34 0.64 25.23 13.23
C HIS A 34 0.06 24.82 14.60
N TYR A 35 0.55 23.72 15.16
CA TYR A 35 0.19 23.29 16.51
C TYR A 35 1.26 23.68 17.53
N ALA A 36 0.83 24.07 18.73
CA ALA A 36 1.76 24.38 19.83
C ALA A 36 2.41 23.09 20.36
N LYS A 37 3.65 23.16 20.85
CA LYS A 37 4.40 21.97 21.31
C LYS A 37 3.71 21.21 22.46
N ASP A 38 2.88 21.89 23.23
CA ASP A 38 2.10 21.32 24.33
C ASP A 38 0.78 20.67 23.87
N THR A 39 0.42 20.77 22.58
CA THR A 39 -0.77 20.11 21.99
C THR A 39 -0.74 18.62 22.29
N LYS A 40 -1.84 18.11 22.88
CA LYS A 40 -1.94 16.71 23.27
C LYS A 40 -2.10 15.83 22.02
N ILE A 41 -1.19 14.87 21.86
CA ILE A 41 -1.29 13.78 20.89
C ILE A 41 -1.42 12.48 21.67
N GLU A 42 -2.35 11.64 21.26
CA GLU A 42 -2.52 10.29 21.79
C GLU A 42 -2.28 9.29 20.66
N ILE A 43 -1.18 8.54 20.72
CA ILE A 43 -0.88 7.48 19.76
C ILE A 43 -1.80 6.29 20.08
N VAL A 44 -2.64 5.89 19.12
CA VAL A 44 -3.64 4.83 19.29
C VAL A 44 -3.43 3.62 18.37
N THR A 45 -2.42 3.69 17.49
CA THR A 45 -2.04 2.69 16.47
C THR A 45 -2.36 1.26 16.88
N LEU A 46 -3.17 0.57 16.07
CA LEU A 46 -3.40 -0.87 16.21
C LEU A 46 -2.07 -1.66 16.23
N GLU A 47 -1.91 -2.45 17.29
CA GLU A 47 -0.82 -3.44 17.39
C GLU A 47 -1.15 -4.73 16.61
N GLU A 48 -2.43 -4.95 16.28
CA GLU A 48 -2.92 -6.14 15.59
C GLU A 48 -3.06 -5.92 14.07
N ALA A 49 -2.56 -6.88 13.29
CA ALA A 49 -2.75 -6.87 11.83
C ALA A 49 -4.23 -7.18 11.50
N ILE A 50 -4.86 -6.32 10.68
CA ILE A 50 -6.22 -6.58 10.19
C ILE A 50 -6.18 -7.53 8.99
N PHE A 51 -5.22 -7.35 8.09
CA PHE A 51 -5.12 -8.09 6.84
C PHE A 51 -3.80 -8.85 6.78
N GLY A 52 -3.83 -10.14 7.16
CA GLY A 52 -2.74 -11.13 6.99
C GLY A 52 -1.43 -10.75 7.66
N ASP A 53 -0.76 -9.73 7.13
CA ASP A 53 0.57 -9.25 7.46
C ASP A 53 0.72 -7.71 7.46
N ARG A 54 -0.36 -6.91 7.32
CA ARG A 54 -0.28 -5.44 7.18
C ARG A 54 -0.90 -4.71 8.37
N LYS A 55 -0.04 -4.16 9.23
CA LYS A 55 -0.42 -3.15 10.25
C LYS A 55 -0.74 -1.82 9.54
N ASN A 56 -1.48 -0.95 10.21
CA ASN A 56 -1.33 0.48 9.94
C ASN A 56 -0.04 0.94 10.56
N ASP A 57 0.68 1.80 9.87
CA ASP A 57 1.98 2.23 10.34
C ASP A 57 1.85 3.24 11.47
N LEU A 58 0.79 4.06 11.44
CA LEU A 58 0.55 5.06 12.46
C LEU A 58 -0.93 5.46 12.57
N ALA A 59 -1.47 5.45 13.79
CA ALA A 59 -2.73 6.10 14.11
C ALA A 59 -2.63 6.90 15.41
N PHE A 60 -3.15 8.13 15.41
CA PHE A 60 -3.12 9.00 16.58
C PHE A 60 -4.31 9.95 16.60
N ILE A 61 -4.60 10.48 17.79
CA ILE A 61 -5.64 11.48 18.01
C ILE A 61 -5.00 12.82 18.37
N ILE A 62 -5.45 13.87 17.71
CA ILE A 62 -5.07 15.26 17.98
C ILE A 62 -6.28 16.17 17.75
N GLU A 63 -6.59 17.04 18.71
CA GLU A 63 -7.69 18.04 18.60
C GLU A 63 -9.04 17.45 18.12
N GLY A 64 -9.41 16.28 18.65
CA GLY A 64 -10.67 15.61 18.27
C GLY A 64 -10.69 15.05 16.84
N ARG A 65 -9.51 14.83 16.23
CA ARG A 65 -9.34 14.19 14.94
C ARG A 65 -8.57 12.89 15.10
N LEU A 66 -9.05 11.83 14.47
CA LEU A 66 -8.39 10.52 14.43
C LEU A 66 -7.66 10.41 13.09
N ILE A 67 -6.35 10.40 13.15
CA ILE A 67 -5.49 10.33 11.97
C ILE A 67 -5.07 8.88 11.79
N ILE A 68 -5.26 8.35 10.57
CA ILE A 68 -4.76 7.04 10.16
C ILE A 68 -3.84 7.26 8.97
N LEU A 69 -2.58 6.89 9.15
CA LEU A 69 -1.51 6.97 8.17
C LEU A 69 -1.05 5.55 7.84
N ILE A 70 -1.04 5.25 6.55
CA ILE A 70 -0.40 4.04 6.02
C ILE A 70 0.81 4.48 5.20
N GLU A 71 1.92 3.80 5.47
CA GLU A 71 3.24 4.02 4.92
C GLU A 71 3.34 3.59 3.46
N HIS A 72 4.36 4.19 2.88
CA HIS A 72 4.98 4.09 1.58
C HIS A 72 4.57 2.86 0.78
N GLN A 73 3.43 2.96 0.09
CA GLN A 73 3.09 1.95 -0.90
C GLN A 73 3.97 2.14 -2.13
N ALA A 74 4.63 1.07 -2.56
CA ALA A 74 5.35 1.03 -3.83
C ALA A 74 4.40 1.10 -5.06
N THR A 75 3.13 0.76 -4.85
CA THR A 75 2.08 0.80 -5.87
C THR A 75 0.82 1.39 -5.29
N ILE A 76 0.19 2.33 -6.01
CA ILE A 76 -1.10 2.90 -5.61
C ILE A 76 -2.17 1.81 -5.72
N ASN A 77 -2.84 1.52 -4.61
CA ASN A 77 -3.92 0.54 -4.58
C ASN A 77 -5.28 1.26 -4.55
N PRO A 78 -6.13 1.15 -5.58
CA PRO A 78 -7.44 1.82 -5.61
C PRO A 78 -8.40 1.30 -4.52
N ASN A 79 -8.11 0.15 -3.91
CA ASN A 79 -8.91 -0.43 -2.82
C ASN A 79 -8.52 0.13 -1.43
N MET A 80 -7.64 1.11 -1.35
CA MET A 80 -7.24 1.73 -0.08
C MET A 80 -8.41 2.34 0.72
N PRO A 81 -9.40 3.02 0.11
CA PRO A 81 -10.58 3.49 0.84
C PRO A 81 -11.32 2.39 1.59
N LEU A 82 -11.46 1.20 0.98
CA LEU A 82 -12.10 0.05 1.62
C LEU A 82 -11.25 -0.50 2.78
N ARG A 83 -9.92 -0.59 2.60
CA ARG A 83 -9.01 -1.03 3.68
C ARG A 83 -9.04 -0.04 4.86
N MET A 84 -8.94 1.26 4.56
CA MET A 84 -8.99 2.34 5.55
C MET A 84 -10.31 2.36 6.32
N LEU A 85 -11.43 2.06 5.67
CA LEU A 85 -12.73 1.92 6.34
C LEU A 85 -12.73 0.81 7.41
N VAL A 86 -12.03 -0.31 7.18
CA VAL A 86 -11.92 -1.38 8.19
C VAL A 86 -11.02 -0.93 9.34
N TYR A 87 -9.91 -0.26 9.02
CA TYR A 87 -8.99 0.26 10.03
C TYR A 87 -9.66 1.26 10.97
N ILE A 88 -10.33 2.28 10.42
CA ILE A 88 -11.05 3.28 11.21
C ILE A 88 -12.16 2.64 12.05
N ALA A 89 -12.90 1.67 11.50
CA ALA A 89 -13.95 0.98 12.25
C ALA A 89 -13.38 0.27 13.49
N LYS A 90 -12.23 -0.40 13.37
CA LYS A 90 -11.56 -1.04 14.50
C LYS A 90 -11.01 -0.04 15.52
N GLU A 91 -10.45 1.08 15.08
CA GLU A 91 -9.99 2.11 16.00
C GLU A 91 -11.16 2.71 16.79
N TYR A 92 -12.28 3.02 16.13
CA TYR A 92 -13.48 3.45 16.84
C TYR A 92 -14.06 2.37 17.74
N GLU A 93 -14.03 1.11 17.33
CA GLU A 93 -14.45 -0.01 18.17
C GLU A 93 -13.64 -0.01 19.48
N LYS A 94 -12.32 -0.04 19.36
CA LYS A 94 -11.40 -0.05 20.50
C LYS A 94 -11.58 1.15 21.44
N LEU A 95 -11.77 2.34 20.89
CA LEU A 95 -11.74 3.59 21.66
C LEU A 95 -13.12 3.98 22.22
N TYR A 96 -14.20 3.70 21.49
CA TYR A 96 -15.54 4.25 21.79
C TYR A 96 -16.63 3.19 21.92
N PHE A 97 -16.38 1.94 21.54
CA PHE A 97 -17.35 0.87 21.72
C PHE A 97 -17.38 0.42 23.18
N SER A 98 -18.31 1.00 23.92
CA SER A 98 -18.57 0.69 25.32
C SER A 98 -20.07 0.60 25.57
N LYS A 99 -20.48 0.30 26.81
CA LYS A 99 -21.91 0.33 27.19
C LYS A 99 -22.58 1.67 26.89
N ALA A 100 -21.82 2.76 26.76
CA ALA A 100 -22.32 4.08 26.41
C ALA A 100 -22.96 4.13 25.01
N ILE A 101 -22.61 3.23 24.08
CA ILE A 101 -23.23 3.19 22.75
C ILE A 101 -24.71 2.79 22.81
N TYR A 102 -25.13 2.09 23.87
CA TYR A 102 -26.53 1.75 24.13
C TYR A 102 -27.28 2.84 24.90
N SER A 103 -26.60 3.95 25.21
CA SER A 103 -27.22 5.12 25.83
C SER A 103 -28.15 5.82 24.86
N LYS A 104 -29.21 6.46 25.38
CA LYS A 104 -30.03 7.42 24.63
C LYS A 104 -29.30 8.71 24.25
N HIS A 105 -28.10 8.92 24.79
CA HIS A 105 -27.28 10.10 24.56
C HIS A 105 -26.26 9.85 23.44
N LEU A 106 -26.11 10.82 22.54
CA LEU A 106 -25.18 10.74 21.41
C LEU A 106 -23.73 10.63 21.90
N VAL A 107 -23.04 9.56 21.53
CA VAL A 107 -21.60 9.41 21.72
C VAL A 107 -20.87 10.21 20.64
N ARG A 108 -20.07 11.19 21.05
CA ARG A 108 -19.22 11.96 20.13
C ARG A 108 -17.92 11.21 19.87
N ILE A 109 -17.54 11.09 18.61
CA ILE A 109 -16.31 10.45 18.15
C ILE A 109 -15.47 11.44 17.34
N PRO A 110 -14.14 11.27 17.28
CA PRO A 110 -13.26 12.18 16.57
C PRO A 110 -13.45 12.08 15.05
N VAL A 111 -13.23 13.17 14.33
CA VAL A 111 -13.36 13.19 12.85
C VAL A 111 -12.17 12.45 12.24
N PRO A 112 -12.37 11.53 11.28
CA PRO A 112 -11.26 10.80 10.71
C PRO A 112 -10.56 11.56 9.58
N GLU A 113 -9.25 11.38 9.50
CA GLU A 113 -8.46 11.75 8.32
C GLU A 113 -7.57 10.57 7.90
N LEU A 114 -7.60 10.27 6.62
CA LEU A 114 -6.99 9.06 6.06
C LEU A 114 -5.93 9.46 5.04
N TYR A 115 -4.71 9.04 5.28
CA TYR A 115 -3.55 9.38 4.46
C TYR A 115 -2.77 8.14 4.04
N VAL A 116 -2.31 8.13 2.80
CA VAL A 116 -1.38 7.14 2.27
C VAL A 116 -0.19 7.89 1.71
N PHE A 117 1.00 7.52 2.16
CA PHE A 117 2.22 7.98 1.51
C PHE A 117 2.56 7.06 0.36
N TYR A 118 2.71 7.65 -0.82
CA TYR A 118 3.18 6.96 -2.01
C TYR A 118 4.64 7.27 -2.20
N ASN A 119 5.42 6.21 -2.34
CA ASN A 119 6.85 6.29 -2.63
C ASN A 119 7.17 5.19 -3.62
N GLY A 120 6.36 4.98 -4.65
CA GLY A 120 6.62 3.99 -5.68
C GLY A 120 7.53 4.51 -6.78
N ILE A 121 7.92 3.62 -7.69
CA ILE A 121 8.74 3.94 -8.86
C ILE A 121 7.91 4.43 -10.07
N GLU A 122 6.61 4.17 -10.06
CA GLU A 122 5.71 4.62 -11.12
C GLU A 122 5.44 6.11 -11.00
N ASP A 123 5.23 6.77 -12.14
CA ASP A 123 4.83 8.17 -12.16
C ASP A 123 3.46 8.34 -11.53
N ALA A 124 3.34 9.29 -10.60
CA ALA A 124 2.12 9.53 -9.85
C ALA A 124 2.00 11.01 -9.48
N PRO A 125 0.78 11.57 -9.45
CA PRO A 125 0.56 12.96 -9.08
C PRO A 125 1.05 13.24 -7.65
N LEU A 126 1.40 14.51 -7.38
CA LEU A 126 1.84 14.95 -6.05
C LEU A 126 0.80 14.63 -4.97
N GLU A 127 -0.47 14.85 -5.29
CA GLU A 127 -1.60 14.51 -4.45
C GLU A 127 -2.74 13.96 -5.30
N GLN A 128 -3.47 12.99 -4.76
CA GLN A 128 -4.72 12.50 -5.32
C GLN A 128 -5.65 12.01 -4.20
N GLU A 129 -6.96 11.98 -4.48
CA GLU A 129 -7.95 11.41 -3.58
C GLU A 129 -8.48 10.10 -4.15
N LEU A 130 -8.52 9.07 -3.32
CA LEU A 130 -9.24 7.83 -3.59
C LEU A 130 -10.54 7.83 -2.78
N LYS A 131 -11.67 7.49 -3.41
CA LYS A 131 -12.98 7.48 -2.76
C LYS A 131 -13.53 6.07 -2.69
N LEU A 132 -14.20 5.75 -1.60
CA LEU A 132 -14.87 4.45 -1.45
C LEU A 132 -16.01 4.30 -2.47
N SER A 133 -16.69 5.41 -2.78
CA SER A 133 -17.78 5.41 -3.76
C SER A 133 -17.35 5.02 -5.18
N ASP A 134 -16.07 5.16 -5.54
CA ASP A 134 -15.54 4.71 -6.83
C ASP A 134 -15.59 3.18 -6.97
N ALA A 135 -15.64 2.45 -5.86
CA ALA A 135 -15.75 0.99 -5.84
C ALA A 135 -17.21 0.47 -5.85
N PHE A 136 -18.22 1.34 -5.83
CA PHE A 136 -19.61 0.90 -5.78
C PHE A 136 -20.09 0.38 -7.15
N PHE A 137 -20.74 -0.79 -7.17
CA PHE A 137 -21.32 -1.38 -8.39
C PHE A 137 -22.35 -0.47 -9.06
N THR A 138 -23.04 0.36 -8.28
CA THR A 138 -24.11 1.24 -8.78
C THR A 138 -23.77 2.68 -8.40
N LYS A 139 -23.90 3.57 -9.38
CA LYS A 139 -23.76 5.01 -9.13
C LYS A 139 -24.97 5.50 -8.33
N CYS A 140 -24.68 6.19 -7.23
CA CYS A 140 -25.69 6.71 -6.31
C CYS A 140 -25.59 8.23 -6.27
N ASP A 141 -26.71 8.93 -6.38
CA ASP A 141 -26.75 10.40 -6.27
C ASP A 141 -26.39 10.88 -4.84
N LYS A 142 -26.71 10.06 -3.83
CA LYS A 142 -26.40 10.32 -2.43
C LYS A 142 -25.50 9.22 -1.88
N ILE A 143 -24.28 9.61 -1.48
CA ILE A 143 -23.34 8.71 -0.82
C ILE A 143 -23.65 8.63 0.67
N ALA A 144 -24.05 7.44 1.14
CA ALA A 144 -24.41 7.20 2.54
C ALA A 144 -23.19 6.90 3.43
N LEU A 145 -22.12 6.37 2.84
CA LEU A 145 -20.86 6.06 3.50
C LEU A 145 -19.73 6.41 2.54
N GLU A 146 -18.85 7.30 2.95
CA GLU A 146 -17.69 7.71 2.16
C GLU A 146 -16.44 7.66 3.03
N ALA A 147 -15.41 7.00 2.52
CA ALA A 147 -14.06 7.09 3.05
C ALA A 147 -13.20 7.71 1.96
N VAL A 148 -12.69 8.91 2.22
CA VAL A 148 -11.79 9.62 1.29
C VAL A 148 -10.37 9.48 1.82
N VAL A 149 -9.50 8.91 0.99
CA VAL A 149 -8.10 8.69 1.30
C VAL A 149 -7.27 9.65 0.47
N LYS A 150 -6.47 10.48 1.14
CA LYS A 150 -5.49 11.35 0.48
C LYS A 150 -4.20 10.57 0.26
N VAL A 151 -3.81 10.41 -1.00
CA VAL A 151 -2.53 9.81 -1.37
C VAL A 151 -1.57 10.94 -1.70
N ILE A 152 -0.43 10.98 -1.02
CA ILE A 152 0.60 12.02 -1.17
C ILE A 152 1.88 11.36 -1.67
N ASN A 153 2.39 11.81 -2.81
CA ASN A 153 3.64 11.34 -3.38
C ASN A 153 4.82 11.97 -2.62
N VAL A 154 5.43 11.19 -1.75
CA VAL A 154 6.55 11.61 -0.89
C VAL A 154 7.92 11.21 -1.47
N ASN A 155 7.98 10.81 -2.74
CA ASN A 155 9.26 10.64 -3.41
C ASN A 155 10.05 11.96 -3.35
N TYR A 156 11.31 11.89 -2.90
CA TYR A 156 12.13 13.06 -2.58
C TYR A 156 12.24 14.06 -3.74
N GLU A 157 12.34 13.55 -4.97
CA GLU A 157 12.51 14.35 -6.19
C GLU A 157 11.23 15.02 -6.70
N GLN A 158 10.05 14.61 -6.23
CA GLN A 158 8.77 15.11 -6.72
C GLN A 158 8.37 16.44 -6.06
N GLY A 159 8.86 16.72 -4.85
CA GLY A 159 8.71 18.03 -4.21
C GLY A 159 7.32 18.32 -3.64
N ALA A 160 6.64 17.31 -3.06
CA ALA A 160 5.38 17.52 -2.36
C ALA A 160 5.52 18.56 -1.23
N GLU A 161 4.47 19.38 -1.05
CA GLU A 161 4.47 20.49 -0.09
C GLU A 161 4.75 20.01 1.35
N VAL A 162 4.23 18.84 1.72
CA VAL A 162 4.47 18.22 3.04
C VAL A 162 5.96 18.01 3.33
N LEU A 163 6.80 17.74 2.32
CA LEU A 163 8.25 17.59 2.48
C LEU A 163 8.93 18.93 2.74
N SER A 164 8.38 20.03 2.21
CA SER A 164 8.92 21.37 2.50
C SER A 164 8.59 21.85 3.91
N GLN A 165 7.51 21.32 4.51
CA GLN A 165 7.00 21.74 5.82
C GLN A 165 7.36 20.79 6.96
N CYS A 166 7.68 19.52 6.67
CA CYS A 166 8.13 18.54 7.65
C CYS A 166 9.55 18.08 7.33
N LYS A 167 10.52 18.60 8.09
CA LYS A 167 11.94 18.28 7.92
C LYS A 167 12.19 16.79 8.17
N THR A 168 11.57 16.22 9.20
CA THR A 168 11.72 14.79 9.52
C THR A 168 11.29 13.90 8.34
N LEU A 169 10.14 14.20 7.72
CA LEU A 169 9.65 13.45 6.56
C LEU A 169 10.55 13.67 5.33
N ALA A 170 11.02 14.90 5.09
CA ALA A 170 11.93 15.19 3.99
C ALA A 170 13.26 14.42 4.08
N GLU A 171 13.85 14.38 5.28
CA GLU A 171 15.07 13.63 5.53
C GLU A 171 14.84 12.12 5.37
N TYR A 172 13.68 11.61 5.79
CA TYR A 172 13.29 10.23 5.56
C TYR A 172 13.11 9.90 4.08
N SER A 173 12.36 10.71 3.33
CA SER A 173 12.22 10.55 1.88
C SER A 173 13.57 10.58 1.17
N ARG A 174 14.49 11.47 1.58
CA ARG A 174 15.85 11.53 1.06
C ARG A 174 16.65 10.27 1.38
N PHE A 175 16.53 9.75 2.60
CA PHE A 175 17.17 8.49 2.98
C PHE A 175 16.69 7.33 2.12
N ILE A 176 15.38 7.17 1.93
CA ILE A 176 14.83 6.11 1.08
C ILE A 176 15.26 6.28 -0.39
N HIS A 177 15.32 7.51 -0.89
CA HIS A 177 15.84 7.80 -2.22
C HIS A 177 17.30 7.32 -2.38
N ILE A 178 18.18 7.62 -1.42
CA ILE A 178 19.58 7.17 -1.45
C ILE A 178 19.69 5.64 -1.41
N VAL A 179 18.88 4.97 -0.59
CA VAL A 179 18.84 3.50 -0.54
C VAL A 179 18.50 2.92 -1.92
N ARG A 180 17.51 3.49 -2.60
CA ARG A 180 17.08 3.05 -3.93
C ARG A 180 18.12 3.33 -5.01
N GLU A 181 18.76 4.49 -4.97
CA GLU A 181 19.86 4.81 -5.90
C GLU A 181 21.02 3.83 -5.72
N ASN A 182 21.38 3.49 -4.48
CA ASN A 182 22.41 2.47 -4.23
C ASN A 182 21.99 1.09 -4.75
N GLN A 183 20.72 0.69 -4.57
CA GLN A 183 20.20 -0.59 -5.07
C GLN A 183 20.24 -0.69 -6.60
N LYS A 184 20.15 0.43 -7.34
CA LYS A 184 20.32 0.43 -8.81
C LYS A 184 21.75 0.15 -9.26
N HIS A 185 22.73 0.43 -8.40
CA HIS A 185 24.17 0.34 -8.72
C HIS A 185 24.90 -0.80 -8.01
N MET A 186 24.25 -1.47 -7.06
CA MET A 186 24.84 -2.50 -6.22
C MET A 186 23.96 -3.75 -6.21
N ASP A 187 24.55 -4.91 -6.49
CA ASP A 187 23.83 -6.20 -6.50
C ASP A 187 23.48 -6.71 -5.09
N ASP A 188 24.22 -6.28 -4.07
CA ASP A 188 23.97 -6.65 -2.67
C ASP A 188 23.12 -5.59 -1.97
N LEU A 189 21.84 -5.92 -1.74
CA LEU A 189 20.88 -5.08 -1.01
C LEU A 189 21.41 -4.67 0.36
N LYS A 190 22.10 -5.57 1.08
CA LYS A 190 22.60 -5.26 2.42
C LYS A 190 23.70 -4.21 2.35
N ALA A 191 24.65 -4.37 1.42
CA ALA A 191 25.70 -3.38 1.18
C ALA A 191 25.13 -2.03 0.73
N ALA A 192 24.08 -2.03 -0.10
CA ALA A 192 23.39 -0.82 -0.55
C ALA A 192 22.79 -0.02 0.61
N ILE A 193 22.12 -0.71 1.55
CA ILE A 193 21.57 -0.11 2.77
C ILE A 193 22.68 0.38 3.70
N GLU A 194 23.74 -0.41 3.90
CA GLU A 194 24.89 0.00 4.73
C GLU A 194 25.55 1.29 4.21
N GLU A 195 25.75 1.38 2.90
CA GLU A 195 26.31 2.58 2.27
C GLU A 195 25.37 3.77 2.41
N ALA A 196 24.06 3.58 2.22
CA ALA A 196 23.06 4.63 2.36
C ALA A 196 23.02 5.19 3.79
N VAL A 197 23.09 4.32 4.80
CA VAL A 197 23.17 4.74 6.21
C VAL A 197 24.43 5.55 6.47
N ARG A 198 25.60 5.10 5.97
CA ARG A 198 26.87 5.84 6.11
C ARG A 198 26.81 7.22 5.45
N ALA A 199 26.30 7.29 4.22
CA ALA A 199 26.15 8.53 3.47
C ALA A 199 25.21 9.51 4.20
N CYS A 200 24.05 9.05 4.65
CA CYS A 200 23.07 9.89 5.36
C CYS A 200 23.64 10.44 6.68
N VAL A 201 24.34 9.61 7.46
CA VAL A 201 24.99 10.05 8.70
C VAL A 201 26.06 11.12 8.42
N LYS A 202 26.84 10.97 7.35
CA LYS A 202 27.87 11.93 6.94
C LYS A 202 27.28 13.26 6.47
N GLU A 203 26.17 13.21 5.73
CA GLU A 203 25.49 14.37 5.16
C GLU A 203 24.52 15.05 6.13
N GLY A 204 24.30 14.48 7.32
CA GLY A 204 23.45 15.05 8.35
C GLY A 204 21.97 14.67 8.22
N VAL A 205 21.62 13.72 7.34
CA VAL A 205 20.23 13.26 7.12
C VAL A 205 19.86 12.18 8.12
N LEU A 206 18.79 12.41 8.88
CA LEU A 206 18.36 11.54 9.98
C LEU A 206 19.52 11.16 10.91
N GLN A 207 20.53 12.03 11.06
CA GLN A 207 21.83 11.66 11.60
C GLN A 207 21.72 11.04 13.00
N ASP A 208 21.02 11.70 13.92
CA ASP A 208 20.86 11.21 15.29
C ASP A 208 20.04 9.92 15.35
N PHE A 209 19.04 9.80 14.50
CA PHE A 209 18.20 8.60 14.41
C PHE A 209 18.98 7.39 13.89
N LEU A 210 19.75 7.56 12.80
CA LEU A 210 20.57 6.52 12.20
C LEU A 210 21.78 6.15 13.06
N LYS A 211 22.40 7.10 13.78
CA LYS A 211 23.47 6.79 14.74
C LYS A 211 22.98 5.92 15.89
N ARG A 212 21.75 6.15 16.38
CA ARG A 212 21.17 5.40 17.51
C ARG A 212 20.57 4.07 17.08
N ASN A 213 19.93 4.02 15.91
CA ASN A 213 19.11 2.88 15.47
C ASN A 213 19.63 2.17 14.22
N GLY A 214 20.82 2.53 13.71
CA GLY A 214 21.30 2.10 12.39
C GLY A 214 21.24 0.61 12.12
N GLY A 215 21.68 -0.23 13.07
CA GLY A 215 21.63 -1.68 12.90
C GLY A 215 20.21 -2.24 12.81
N GLU A 216 19.26 -1.66 13.54
CA GLU A 216 17.85 -2.06 13.47
C GLU A 216 17.19 -1.54 12.19
N VAL A 217 17.44 -0.28 11.82
CA VAL A 217 16.98 0.32 10.57
C VAL A 217 17.45 -0.50 9.36
N MET A 218 18.69 -0.97 9.38
CA MET A 218 19.22 -1.85 8.34
C MET A 218 18.43 -3.16 8.25
N SER A 219 18.16 -3.81 9.39
CA SER A 219 17.39 -5.05 9.42
C SER A 219 15.97 -4.86 8.90
N LEU A 220 15.30 -3.78 9.33
CA LEU A 220 13.94 -3.47 8.91
C LEU A 220 13.85 -3.20 7.41
N LEU A 221 14.72 -2.33 6.88
CA LEU A 221 14.76 -2.03 5.44
C LEU A 221 15.10 -3.25 4.60
N TYR A 222 16.05 -4.08 5.04
CA TYR A 222 16.43 -5.28 4.31
C TYR A 222 15.24 -6.21 4.14
N GLU A 223 14.46 -6.40 5.22
CA GLU A 223 13.25 -7.22 5.18
C GLU A 223 12.14 -6.62 4.33
N GLU A 224 11.89 -5.32 4.45
CA GLU A 224 10.89 -4.60 3.67
C GLU A 224 11.18 -4.66 2.16
N LEU A 225 12.42 -4.35 1.76
CA LEU A 225 12.84 -4.34 0.36
C LEU A 225 12.91 -5.76 -0.22
N THR A 226 13.38 -6.75 0.54
CA THR A 226 13.36 -8.16 0.10
C THR A 226 11.91 -8.64 -0.13
N ARG A 227 10.96 -8.19 0.72
CA ARG A 227 9.54 -8.51 0.54
C ARG A 227 8.98 -7.85 -0.71
N GLU A 228 9.27 -6.57 -0.94
CA GLU A 228 8.87 -5.83 -2.14
C GLU A 228 9.38 -6.50 -3.43
N GLU A 229 10.65 -6.93 -3.45
CA GLU A 229 11.24 -7.67 -4.58
C GLU A 229 10.53 -9.01 -4.81
N CYS A 230 10.27 -9.77 -3.74
CA CYS A 230 9.51 -11.02 -3.82
C CYS A 230 8.10 -10.83 -4.37
N GLU A 231 7.38 -9.80 -3.90
CA GLU A 231 6.03 -9.46 -4.37
C GLU A 231 6.07 -9.11 -5.87
N THR A 232 7.04 -8.30 -6.30
CA THR A 232 7.24 -7.91 -7.71
C THR A 232 7.54 -9.12 -8.62
N ILE A 233 8.39 -10.05 -8.18
CA ILE A 233 8.69 -11.28 -8.95
C ILE A 233 7.43 -12.13 -9.12
N ARG A 234 6.66 -12.31 -8.04
CA ARG A 234 5.41 -13.10 -8.08
C ARG A 234 4.37 -12.48 -9.01
N GLU A 235 4.26 -11.17 -9.04
CA GLU A 235 3.39 -10.46 -9.98
C GLU A 235 3.82 -10.69 -11.43
N LYS A 236 5.12 -10.57 -11.73
CA LYS A 236 5.67 -10.80 -13.08
C LYS A 236 5.46 -12.24 -13.56
N ASP A 237 5.70 -13.22 -12.69
CA ASP A 237 5.50 -14.63 -13.02
C ASP A 237 4.02 -14.98 -13.18
N GLY A 238 3.16 -14.40 -12.34
CA GLY A 238 1.71 -14.48 -12.47
C GLY A 238 1.22 -13.93 -13.82
N TYR A 239 1.72 -12.75 -14.21
CA TYR A 239 1.40 -12.15 -15.51
C TYR A 239 1.86 -13.03 -16.67
N ARG A 240 3.11 -13.54 -16.64
CA ARG A 240 3.65 -14.41 -17.70
C ARG A 240 2.83 -15.69 -17.85
N THR A 241 2.47 -16.31 -16.74
CA THR A 241 1.69 -17.56 -16.73
C THR A 241 0.28 -17.29 -17.24
N GLY A 242 -0.41 -16.29 -16.68
CA GLY A 242 -1.77 -15.92 -17.09
C GLY A 242 -1.86 -15.49 -18.56
N HIS A 243 -0.88 -14.75 -19.07
CA HIS A 243 -0.83 -14.38 -20.49
C HIS A 243 -0.62 -15.59 -21.40
N LYS A 244 0.23 -16.54 -21.00
CA LYS A 244 0.46 -17.78 -21.75
C LYS A 244 -0.80 -18.66 -21.77
N ASP A 245 -1.46 -18.80 -20.64
CA ASP A 245 -2.67 -19.61 -20.49
C ASP A 245 -3.83 -18.97 -21.25
N GLY A 246 -4.05 -17.66 -21.11
CA GLY A 246 -5.07 -16.92 -21.87
C GLY A 246 -4.85 -16.97 -23.39
N LEU A 247 -3.60 -16.91 -23.87
CA LEU A 247 -3.30 -17.13 -25.30
C LEU A 247 -3.58 -18.56 -25.74
N ALA A 248 -3.35 -19.56 -24.89
CA ALA A 248 -3.66 -20.95 -25.20
C ALA A 248 -5.17 -21.20 -25.24
N GLU A 249 -5.91 -20.67 -24.28
CA GLU A 249 -7.37 -20.70 -24.21
C GLU A 249 -7.99 -20.00 -25.42
N GLY A 250 -7.58 -18.76 -25.73
CA GLY A 250 -8.10 -18.02 -26.89
C GLY A 250 -7.81 -18.72 -28.23
N ARG A 251 -6.64 -19.38 -28.38
CA ARG A 251 -6.38 -20.22 -29.57
C ARG A 251 -7.25 -21.48 -29.60
N ALA A 252 -7.59 -22.06 -28.45
CA ALA A 252 -8.50 -23.21 -28.39
C ALA A 252 -9.94 -22.80 -28.74
N GLU A 253 -10.41 -21.66 -28.22
CA GLU A 253 -11.72 -21.10 -28.53
C GLU A 253 -11.85 -20.75 -30.01
N ALA A 254 -10.88 -20.02 -30.59
CA ALA A 254 -10.90 -19.68 -32.02
C ALA A 254 -10.94 -20.93 -32.93
N ARG A 255 -10.24 -22.01 -32.54
CA ARG A 255 -10.30 -23.29 -33.27
C ARG A 255 -11.69 -23.93 -33.17
N ARG A 256 -12.35 -23.86 -32.01
CA ARG A 256 -13.71 -24.39 -31.81
C ARG A 256 -14.74 -23.57 -32.57
N GLU A 257 -14.65 -22.24 -32.56
CA GLU A 257 -15.53 -21.36 -33.33
C GLU A 257 -15.39 -21.63 -34.84
N MET A 258 -14.16 -21.72 -35.35
CA MET A 258 -13.89 -22.07 -36.74
C MET A 258 -14.47 -23.45 -37.11
N ALA A 259 -14.32 -24.46 -36.24
CA ALA A 259 -14.91 -25.77 -36.46
C ALA A 259 -16.44 -25.72 -36.51
N LEU A 260 -17.07 -24.94 -35.62
CA LEU A 260 -18.52 -24.75 -35.59
C LEU A 260 -19.03 -24.09 -36.88
N GLU A 261 -18.34 -23.05 -37.37
CA GLU A 261 -18.69 -22.40 -38.63
C GLU A 261 -18.53 -23.32 -39.84
N MET A 262 -17.42 -24.06 -39.92
CA MET A 262 -17.20 -25.04 -40.99
C MET A 262 -18.24 -26.16 -40.98
N LYS A 263 -18.66 -26.62 -39.79
CA LYS A 263 -19.73 -27.61 -39.63
C LYS A 263 -21.07 -27.07 -40.12
N LYS A 264 -21.41 -25.82 -39.81
CA LYS A 264 -22.62 -25.13 -40.33
C LYS A 264 -22.60 -24.99 -41.86
N LEU A 265 -21.42 -24.79 -42.44
CA LEU A 265 -21.23 -24.72 -43.90
C LEU A 265 -21.22 -26.10 -44.59
N GLY A 266 -21.40 -27.20 -43.84
CA GLY A 266 -21.48 -28.56 -44.38
C GLY A 266 -20.14 -29.14 -44.82
N ARG A 267 -19.01 -28.65 -44.27
CA ARG A 267 -17.68 -29.20 -44.58
C ARG A 267 -17.51 -30.61 -44.00
N PRO A 268 -16.82 -31.53 -44.70
CA PRO A 268 -16.48 -32.86 -44.17
C PRO A 268 -15.71 -32.77 -42.87
N LEU A 269 -15.97 -33.68 -41.92
CA LEU A 269 -15.36 -33.67 -40.60
C LEU A 269 -13.84 -33.82 -40.65
N GLU A 270 -13.34 -34.57 -41.64
CA GLU A 270 -11.91 -34.79 -41.88
C GLU A 270 -11.21 -33.49 -42.36
N GLU A 271 -11.90 -32.64 -43.12
CA GLU A 271 -11.39 -31.33 -43.54
C GLU A 271 -11.34 -30.36 -42.34
N ILE A 272 -12.35 -30.41 -41.48
CA ILE A 272 -12.41 -29.60 -40.25
C ILE A 272 -11.31 -30.00 -39.27
N GLU A 273 -11.06 -31.30 -39.08
CA GLU A 273 -9.98 -31.82 -38.24
C GLU A 273 -8.61 -31.33 -38.73
N GLN A 274 -8.34 -31.39 -40.04
CA GLN A 274 -7.07 -30.92 -40.60
C GLN A 274 -6.83 -29.42 -40.41
N LEU A 275 -7.87 -28.60 -40.57
CA LEU A 275 -7.76 -27.15 -40.54
C LEU A 275 -7.76 -26.58 -39.11
N THR A 276 -8.57 -27.17 -38.22
CA THR A 276 -8.69 -26.69 -36.84
C THR A 276 -7.76 -27.42 -35.87
N LYS A 277 -7.21 -28.58 -36.26
CA LYS A 277 -6.39 -29.45 -35.40
C LYS A 277 -7.11 -29.90 -34.13
N LEU A 278 -8.44 -29.87 -34.13
CA LEU A 278 -9.28 -30.48 -33.11
C LEU A 278 -9.52 -31.95 -33.47
N SER A 279 -9.65 -32.81 -32.48
CA SER A 279 -9.96 -34.21 -32.73
C SER A 279 -11.37 -34.38 -33.30
N LEU A 280 -11.61 -35.44 -34.07
CA LEU A 280 -12.97 -35.78 -34.55
C LEU A 280 -14.00 -35.92 -33.42
N GLU A 281 -13.60 -36.35 -32.23
CA GLU A 281 -14.48 -36.43 -31.06
C GLU A 281 -14.92 -35.04 -30.59
N GLU A 282 -13.99 -34.08 -30.49
CA GLU A 282 -14.27 -32.69 -30.16
C GLU A 282 -15.17 -32.03 -31.21
N ILE A 283 -14.91 -32.25 -32.50
CA ILE A 283 -15.71 -31.67 -33.60
C ILE A 283 -17.14 -32.24 -33.64
N ARG A 284 -17.30 -33.52 -33.28
CA ARG A 284 -18.63 -34.15 -33.17
C ARG A 284 -19.42 -33.61 -31.98
N ALA A 285 -18.74 -33.28 -30.89
CA ALA A 285 -19.33 -32.76 -29.66
C ALA A 285 -19.71 -31.26 -29.71
N LEU A 286 -19.11 -30.48 -30.62
CA LEU A 286 -19.48 -29.10 -30.94
C LEU A 286 -20.85 -29.00 -31.65
#